data_AF-A0A357BNN2-F1
#
_entry.id   AF-A0A357BNN2-F1
#
_cell.length_a   1.000
_cell.length_b   1.000
_cell.length_c   1.000
_cell.angle_alpha   90.00
_cell.angle_beta   90.00
_cell.angle_gamma   90.00
#
_symmetry.space_group_name_H-M   'P 1'
#
loop_
_entity.id
_entity.type
_entity.pdbx_description
1 polymer ?
#
loop_
_entity_poly.entity_id
_entity_poly.type
_entity_poly.pdbx_seq_one_letter_code
_entity_poly.pdbx_strand_id
1 'polypeptide(L)' 'MTEEVDFSSSREWSVDEWTKEWTIHVGKAYHCSKCGAMAMVTKGGVGVMEPKCCGRGMAVVERPDDIR' A
#
# COMPACT_ATOMS: atom_id res chain seq x y z
N MET A 1 23.26 -44.21 6.35
CA MET A 1 23.27 -42.92 5.64
C MET A 1 21.84 -42.44 5.68
N THR A 2 21.51 -41.64 6.69
CA THR A 2 20.16 -41.13 6.92
C THR A 2 20.16 -39.73 6.35
N GLU A 3 19.48 -39.54 5.22
CA GLU A 3 19.34 -38.25 4.58
C GLU A 3 18.26 -37.48 5.34
N GLU A 4 18.72 -36.56 6.17
CA GLU A 4 17.90 -35.70 7.02
C GLU A 4 17.37 -34.59 6.11
N VAL A 5 16.21 -34.83 5.49
CA VAL A 5 15.51 -33.81 4.71
C VAL A 5 14.87 -32.86 5.72
N ASP A 6 15.57 -31.77 6.00
CA ASP A 6 15.12 -30.62 6.80
C ASP A 6 13.83 -30.03 6.20
N PHE A 7 12.70 -30.52 6.70
CA PHE A 7 11.34 -30.09 6.37
C PHE A 7 10.98 -28.79 7.13
N SER A 8 11.87 -27.79 7.13
CA SER A 8 11.62 -26.52 7.81
C SER A 8 12.27 -25.34 7.07
N SER A 9 11.96 -25.18 5.79
CA SER A 9 12.27 -23.95 5.05
C SER A 9 10.98 -23.14 4.82
N SER A 10 10.29 -22.78 5.91
CA SER A 10 9.41 -21.60 5.85
C SER A 10 10.33 -20.38 5.85
N ARG A 11 10.75 -19.99 4.65
CA ARG A 11 11.62 -18.83 4.40
C ARG A 11 11.04 -17.65 5.16
N GLU A 12 11.70 -17.17 6.20
CA GLU A 12 11.29 -15.96 6.92
C GLU A 12 11.66 -14.76 6.04
N TRP A 13 10.64 -14.09 5.50
CA TRP A 13 10.84 -12.96 4.62
C TRP A 13 11.24 -11.73 5.44
N SER A 14 12.28 -11.03 5.01
CA SER A 14 12.73 -9.79 5.63
C SER A 14 11.73 -8.66 5.37
N VAL A 15 11.60 -7.71 6.30
CA VAL A 15 10.71 -6.54 6.17
C VAL A 15 10.97 -5.77 4.86
N ASP A 16 12.22 -5.70 4.43
CA ASP A 16 12.63 -5.06 3.18
C ASP A 16 12.13 -5.81 1.93
N GLU A 17 12.12 -7.14 1.95
CA GLU A 17 11.56 -7.96 0.87
C GLU A 17 10.05 -7.81 0.78
N TRP A 18 9.35 -7.79 1.93
CA TRP A 18 7.92 -7.48 1.96
C TRP A 18 7.62 -6.10 1.37
N THR A 19 8.46 -5.11 1.69
CA THR A 19 8.23 -3.71 1.30
C THR A 19 8.49 -3.47 -0.19
N LYS A 20 9.43 -4.19 -0.82
CA LYS A 20 9.68 -4.10 -2.27
C LYS A 20 8.48 -4.54 -3.11
N GLU A 21 7.72 -5.52 -2.63
CA GLU A 21 6.56 -6.03 -3.34
C GLU A 21 5.29 -5.18 -3.14
N TRP A 22 5.36 -4.12 -2.32
CA TRP A 22 4.19 -3.29 -2.05
C TRP A 22 3.87 -2.38 -3.23
N THR A 23 2.70 -2.60 -3.81
CA THR A 23 2.08 -1.71 -4.79
C THR A 23 1.32 -0.56 -4.12
N ILE A 24 0.90 -0.74 -2.86
CA ILE A 24 0.26 0.28 -2.01
C ILE A 24 1.30 0.84 -1.05
N HIS A 25 1.57 2.14 -1.15
CA HIS A 25 2.67 2.79 -0.44
C HIS A 25 2.15 3.68 0.69
N VAL A 26 2.74 3.55 1.88
CA VAL A 26 2.48 4.43 3.03
C VAL A 26 2.81 5.88 2.65
N GLY A 27 2.02 6.82 3.18
CA GLY A 27 2.23 8.26 2.96
C GLY A 27 1.58 8.79 1.69
N LYS A 28 1.10 7.94 0.76
CA LYS A 28 0.26 8.39 -0.34
C LYS A 28 -1.05 8.97 0.20
N ALA A 29 -1.38 10.18 -0.23
CA ALA A 29 -2.63 10.84 0.11
C ALA A 29 -3.54 10.93 -1.11
N TYR A 30 -4.84 10.92 -0.84
CA TYR A 30 -5.91 11.01 -1.82
C TYR A 30 -6.91 12.07 -1.38
N HIS A 31 -7.43 12.84 -2.33
CA HIS A 31 -8.47 13.83 -2.06
C HIS A 31 -9.73 13.57 -2.90
N CYS A 32 -10.88 13.86 -2.30
CA CYS A 32 -12.15 13.85 -2.99
C CYS A 32 -12.38 15.21 -3.64
N SER A 33 -12.39 15.26 -4.97
CA SER A 33 -12.69 16.49 -5.72
C SER A 33 -14.13 17.02 -5.54
N LYS A 34 -15.01 16.31 -4.80
CA LYS A 34 -16.42 16.71 -4.62
C LYS A 34 -16.66 17.41 -3.30
N CYS A 35 -16.17 16.81 -2.22
CA CYS A 35 -16.41 17.26 -0.84
C CYS A 35 -15.13 17.72 -0.13
N GLY A 36 -13.96 17.59 -0.76
CA GLY A 36 -12.68 17.97 -0.16
C GLY A 36 -12.12 16.98 0.87
N ALA A 37 -12.80 15.85 1.14
CA ALA A 37 -12.30 14.86 2.07
C ALA A 37 -10.92 14.33 1.66
N MET A 38 -10.03 14.18 2.64
CA MET A 38 -8.68 13.63 2.46
C MET A 38 -8.53 12.28 3.16
N ALA A 39 -7.79 11.38 2.53
CA ALA A 39 -7.42 10.09 3.11
C ALA A 39 -5.93 9.84 2.84
N MET A 40 -5.20 9.32 3.82
CA MET A 40 -3.79 8.93 3.68
C MET A 40 -3.59 7.45 3.99
N VAL A 41 -2.67 6.82 3.27
CA VAL A 41 -2.27 5.44 3.52
C VAL A 41 -1.36 5.41 4.74
N THR A 42 -1.83 4.81 5.84
CA THR A 42 -1.05 4.60 7.07
C THR A 42 -0.39 3.22 7.12
N LYS A 43 -0.82 2.29 6.26
CA LYS A 43 -0.25 0.95 6.12
C LYS A 43 -0.22 0.53 4.65
N GLY A 44 0.95 0.10 4.18
CA GLY A 44 1.15 -0.38 2.81
C GLY A 44 0.73 -1.84 2.64
N GLY A 45 0.87 -2.34 1.42
CA GLY A 45 0.55 -3.73 1.09
C GLY A 45 0.62 -4.01 -0.40
N VAL A 46 0.26 -5.25 -0.76
CA VAL A 46 0.20 -5.72 -2.15
C VAL A 46 -1.25 -5.66 -2.64
N GLY A 47 -1.44 -5.24 -3.89
CA GLY A 47 -2.75 -5.09 -4.54
C GLY A 47 -3.00 -3.68 -5.10
N VAL A 48 -4.22 -3.46 -5.58
CA VAL A 48 -4.63 -2.16 -6.14
C VAL A 48 -5.48 -1.42 -5.11
N MET A 49 -5.13 -0.17 -4.82
CA MET A 49 -5.91 0.70 -3.94
C MET A 49 -6.56 1.82 -4.76
N GLU A 50 -7.88 1.76 -4.88
CA GLU A 50 -8.71 2.77 -5.54
C GLU A 50 -9.75 3.33 -4.56
N PRO A 51 -9.37 4.27 -3.67
CA PRO A 51 -10.27 4.78 -2.66
C PRO A 51 -11.43 5.55 -3.34
N LYS A 52 -12.65 5.34 -2.83
CA LYS A 52 -13.86 5.97 -3.38
C LYS A 52 -14.52 6.87 -2.34
N CYS A 53 -14.88 8.07 -2.77
CA CYS A 53 -15.62 9.03 -1.97
C CYS A 53 -16.68 9.71 -2.84
N CYS A 54 -17.88 9.96 -2.29
CA CYS A 54 -19.01 10.52 -3.02
C CYS A 54 -19.39 9.77 -4.32
N GLY A 55 -19.18 8.45 -4.36
CA GLY A 55 -19.50 7.60 -5.51
C GLY A 55 -18.49 7.62 -6.66
N ARG A 56 -17.33 8.27 -6.50
CA ARG A 56 -16.25 8.31 -7.50
C ARG A 56 -14.89 7.99 -6.90
N GLY A 57 -13.94 7.60 -7.76
CA GLY A 57 -12.55 7.44 -7.37
C GLY A 57 -11.95 8.75 -6.87
N MET A 58 -11.13 8.68 -5.82
CA MET A 58 -10.37 9.82 -5.31
C MET A 58 -9.09 10.02 -6.12
N ALA A 59 -8.64 11.27 -6.23
CA ALA A 59 -7.40 11.60 -6.94
C ALA A 59 -6.21 11.57 -5.99
N VAL A 60 -5.06 11.10 -6.47
CA VAL A 60 -3.80 11.13 -5.72
C VAL A 60 -3.35 12.58 -5.55
N VAL A 61 -2.91 12.94 -4.35
CA VAL A 61 -2.27 14.22 -4.06
C VAL A 61 -0.78 14.06 -4.35
N GLU A 62 -0.31 14.59 -5.49
CA GLU A 62 1.11 14.50 -5.86
C GLU A 62 1.96 15.52 -5.10
N ARG A 63 1.39 16.69 -4.79
CA ARG A 63 2.01 17.71 -3.95
C ARG A 63 0.97 18.25 -2.97
N PRO A 64 1.27 18.32 -1.67
CA PRO A 64 0.34 18.85 -0.67
C PRO A 64 -0.13 20.27 -0.98
N ASP A 65 0.71 21.07 -1.65
CA ASP A 65 0.44 22.47 -1.99
C ASP A 65 -0.54 22.65 -3.16
N ASP A 66 -0.83 21.60 -3.94
CA ASP A 66 -1.71 21.67 -5.10
C ASP A 66 -3.20 21.47 -4.76
N ILE A 67 -3.53 21.30 -3.47
CA ILE A 67 -4.91 21.14 -3.00
C ILE A 67 -5.57 22.53 -2.90
N ARG A 68 -6.32 22.92 -3.93
CA ARG A 68 -7.00 24.22 -4.02
C ARG A 68 -8.52 24.11 -3.96
#